data_AF-A0A6L6E2I9-F1
#
_entry.id   AF-A0A6L6E2I9-F1
#
_cell.length_a   1.000
_cell.length_b   1.000
_cell.length_c   1.000
_cell.angle_alpha   90.00
_cell.angle_beta   90.00
_cell.angle_gamma   90.00
#
_symmetry.space_group_name_H-M   'P 1'
#
loop_
_entity.id
_entity.type
_entity.pdbx_description
1 polymer ?
#
loop_
_entity_poly.entity_id
_entity_poly.type
_entity_poly.pdbx_seq_one_letter_code
_entity_poly.pdbx_strand_id
1 'polypeptide(L)'
;MALTAEVKDELARIEVVKKSLRNAELATILRFAGGLHLVSGRIVVEAELDNSQIARRVSKDLAELYGIKSELSVMSAGGIRKGSRYIIRVTEQGEVLARQTGLLDT
;
A
#
# COMPACT_ATOMS: atom_id res chain seq x y z
N MET A 1 10.06 2.95 -21.90
CA MET A 1 8.98 2.17 -21.27
C MET A 1 9.50 0.76 -21.11
N ALA A 2 9.33 0.18 -19.92
CA ALA A 2 9.70 -1.21 -19.67
C ALA A 2 8.40 -2.01 -19.66
N LEU A 3 8.35 -3.12 -20.40
CA LEU A 3 7.21 -4.04 -20.51
C LEU A 3 6.51 -4.31 -19.16
N THR A 4 7.27 -4.37 -18.07
CA THR A 4 6.75 -4.53 -16.71
C THR A 4 5.77 -3.45 -16.26
N ALA A 5 6.00 -2.18 -16.60
CA ALA A 5 5.11 -1.09 -16.20
C ALA A 5 3.75 -1.19 -16.92
N GLU A 6 3.77 -1.53 -18.21
CA GLU A 6 2.54 -1.72 -19.00
C GLU A 6 1.71 -2.89 -18.47
N VAL A 7 2.35 -4.01 -18.14
CA VAL A 7 1.67 -5.17 -17.54
C VAL A 7 1.10 -4.83 -16.16
N LYS A 8 1.81 -4.05 -15.34
CA LYS A 8 1.27 -3.57 -14.06
C LYS A 8 0.03 -2.71 -14.25
N ASP A 9 0.03 -1.82 -15.24
CA ASP A 9 -1.10 -0.94 -15.55
C ASP A 9 -2.31 -1.73 -16.06
N GLU A 10 -2.09 -2.81 -16.82
CA GLU A 10 -3.15 -3.74 -17.24
C GLU A 10 -3.76 -4.45 -16.02
N LEU A 11 -2.93 -5.08 -15.18
CA LEU A 11 -3.39 -5.78 -13.98
C LEU A 11 -4.10 -4.85 -12.99
N ALA A 12 -3.66 -3.60 -12.87
CA ALA A 12 -4.26 -2.60 -11.98
C ALA A 12 -5.68 -2.16 -12.39
N ARG A 13 -6.17 -2.58 -13.57
CA ARG A 13 -7.55 -2.33 -14.01
C ARG A 13 -8.52 -3.44 -13.64
N ILE A 14 -8.01 -4.60 -13.22
CA ILE A 14 -8.84 -5.73 -12.80
C ILE A 14 -9.55 -5.35 -11.49
N GLU A 15 -10.88 -5.46 -11.49
CA GLU A 15 -11.69 -5.23 -10.30
C GLU A 15 -11.75 -6.50 -9.44
N VAL A 16 -11.48 -6.34 -8.14
CA VAL A 16 -11.54 -7.43 -7.16
C VAL A 16 -12.78 -7.22 -6.28
N VAL A 17 -13.84 -7.98 -6.55
CA VAL A 17 -15.16 -7.76 -5.91
C VAL A 17 -15.28 -8.49 -4.56
N LYS A 18 -14.77 -9.72 -4.48
CA LYS A 18 -14.94 -10.56 -3.28
C LYS A 18 -14.09 -10.03 -2.12
N LYS A 19 -14.72 -9.74 -0.98
CA LYS A 19 -14.06 -9.21 0.24
C LYS A 19 -12.81 -10.00 0.64
N SER A 20 -12.85 -11.33 0.59
CA SER A 20 -11.70 -12.17 0.95
C SER A 20 -10.52 -11.99 0.00
N LEU A 21 -10.77 -11.74 -1.28
CA LEU A 21 -9.73 -11.51 -2.29
C LEU A 21 -9.12 -10.11 -2.13
N ARG A 22 -9.94 -9.09 -1.84
CA ARG A 22 -9.46 -7.74 -1.50
C ARG A 22 -8.57 -7.75 -0.26
N ASN A 23 -8.99 -8.45 0.79
CA ASN A 23 -8.15 -8.65 1.99
C ASN A 23 -6.81 -9.32 1.66
N ALA A 24 -6.84 -10.38 0.85
CA ALA A 24 -5.63 -11.09 0.44
C ALA A 24 -4.70 -10.20 -0.40
N GLU A 25 -5.25 -9.45 -1.36
CA GLU A 25 -4.53 -8.51 -2.20
C GLU A 25 -3.87 -7.41 -1.35
N LEU A 26 -4.64 -6.74 -0.49
CA LEU A 26 -4.14 -5.67 0.38
C LEU A 26 -3.04 -6.18 1.33
N ALA A 27 -3.26 -7.31 1.99
CA ALA A 27 -2.26 -7.88 2.89
C ALA A 27 -1.00 -8.35 2.14
N THR A 28 -1.12 -8.78 0.89
CA THR A 28 0.03 -9.14 0.03
C THR A 28 0.81 -7.88 -0.36
N ILE A 29 0.12 -6.84 -0.83
CA ILE A 29 0.74 -5.56 -1.18
C ILE A 29 1.51 -5.01 0.01
N LEU A 30 0.89 -4.97 1.20
CA LEU A 30 1.55 -4.46 2.40
C LEU A 30 2.77 -5.30 2.79
N ARG A 31 2.75 -6.63 2.66
CA ARG A 31 3.92 -7.48 2.95
C ARG A 31 5.08 -7.31 1.97
N PHE A 32 4.80 -7.04 0.70
CA PHE A 32 5.85 -6.91 -0.33
C PHE A 32 6.37 -5.49 -0.49
N ALA A 33 5.48 -4.49 -0.41
CA ALA A 33 5.79 -3.10 -0.66
C ALA A 33 5.81 -2.26 0.63
N GLY A 34 5.42 -2.85 1.75
CA GLY A 34 5.32 -2.17 3.03
C GLY A 34 6.52 -2.37 3.94
N GLY A 35 6.64 -1.46 4.90
CA GLY A 35 7.62 -1.45 5.96
C GLY A 35 7.00 -0.96 7.27
N LEU A 36 7.60 -1.39 8.38
CA LEU A 36 7.28 -0.93 9.71
C LEU A 36 8.31 0.10 10.15
N HIS A 37 7.84 1.24 10.63
CA HIS A 37 8.68 2.29 11.21
C HIS A 37 8.25 2.53 12.65
N LEU A 38 9.20 2.64 13.57
CA LEU A 38 8.93 3.06 14.93
C LEU A 38 9.17 4.58 15.02
N VAL A 39 8.09 5.35 15.11
CA VAL A 39 8.14 6.83 15.18
C VAL A 39 7.59 7.25 16.53
N SER A 40 8.45 7.85 17.37
CA SER A 40 8.08 8.30 18.72
C SER A 40 7.37 7.23 19.55
N GLY A 41 7.85 5.98 19.46
CA GLY A 41 7.29 4.83 20.18
C GLY A 41 5.99 4.26 19.59
N ARG A 42 5.53 4.74 18.43
CA ARG A 42 4.35 4.23 17.72
C ARG A 42 4.74 3.50 16.44
N ILE A 43 4.07 2.39 16.16
CA ILE A 43 4.23 1.69 14.89
C ILE A 43 3.52 2.48 13.79
N VAL A 44 4.27 2.83 12.76
CA VAL A 44 3.79 3.42 11.51
C VAL A 44 3.99 2.39 10.41
N VAL A 45 2.93 2.11 9.65
CA VAL A 45 3.02 1.27 8.45
C VAL A 45 3.15 2.20 7.25
N GLU A 46 4.16 1.97 6.41
CA GLU A 46 4.37 2.68 5.16
C GLU A 46 4.42 1.70 4.01
N ALA A 47 3.84 2.03 2.85
CA ALA A 47 3.96 1.24 1.64
C ALA A 47 4.29 2.10 0.43
N GLU A 48 5.29 1.69 -0.35
CA GLU A 48 5.79 2.42 -1.51
C GLU A 48 5.42 1.71 -2.82
N LEU A 49 4.59 2.37 -3.63
CA LEU A 49 4.02 1.82 -4.85
C LEU A 49 4.48 2.62 -6.08
N ASP A 50 4.58 1.98 -7.25
CA ASP A 50 4.88 2.63 -8.53
C ASP A 50 3.64 2.93 -9.37
N ASN A 51 2.47 2.37 -9.04
CA ASN A 51 1.24 2.56 -9.80
C ASN A 51 0.19 3.34 -8.99
N SER A 52 -0.38 4.37 -9.62
CA SER A 52 -1.34 5.29 -8.99
C SER A 52 -2.70 4.64 -8.69
N GLN A 53 -3.15 3.72 -9.56
CA GLN A 53 -4.42 3.02 -9.39
C GLN A 53 -4.33 2.05 -8.21
N ILE A 54 -3.23 1.30 -8.10
CA ILE A 54 -2.96 0.43 -6.94
C ILE A 54 -2.86 1.26 -5.66
N ALA A 55 -2.21 2.43 -5.69
CA ALA A 55 -2.13 3.27 -4.50
C ALA A 55 -3.50 3.76 -4.01
N ARG A 56 -4.37 4.20 -4.93
CA ARG A 56 -5.75 4.57 -4.58
C ARG A 56 -6.57 3.38 -4.10
N ARG A 57 -6.39 2.21 -4.71
CA ARG A 57 -7.04 0.96 -4.30
C ARG A 57 -6.66 0.58 -2.87
N VAL A 58 -5.37 0.58 -2.54
CA VAL A 58 -4.89 0.28 -1.18
C VAL A 58 -5.47 1.27 -0.16
N SER A 59 -5.46 2.58 -0.45
CA SER A 59 -6.05 3.59 0.45
C SER A 59 -7.55 3.37 0.66
N LYS A 60 -8.29 3.05 -0.40
CA LYS A 60 -9.72 2.69 -0.33
C LYS A 60 -9.95 1.42 0.49
N ASP A 61 -9.18 0.37 0.22
CA ASP A 61 -9.33 -0.93 0.87
C ASP A 61 -8.96 -0.87 2.35
N LEU A 62 -7.97 -0.06 2.74
CA LEU A 62 -7.67 0.23 4.15
C LEU A 62 -8.88 0.84 4.88
N ALA A 63 -9.55 1.80 4.24
CA ALA A 63 -10.73 2.44 4.81
C ALA A 63 -11.94 1.49 4.86
N GLU A 64 -12.22 0.76 3.78
CA GLU A 64 -13.41 -0.09 3.66
C GLU A 64 -13.31 -1.43 4.39
N LEU A 65 -12.13 -2.05 4.42
CA LEU A 65 -11.94 -3.39 5.00
C LEU A 65 -11.57 -3.33 6.48
N TYR A 66 -10.78 -2.32 6.88
CA TYR A 66 -10.23 -2.20 8.22
C TYR A 66 -10.71 -0.96 8.99
N GLY A 67 -11.39 0.00 8.34
CA GLY A 67 -11.77 1.26 8.98
C GLY A 67 -10.56 2.17 9.27
N ILE A 68 -9.44 1.94 8.59
CA ILE A 68 -8.16 2.61 8.86
C ILE A 68 -7.95 3.71 7.81
N LYS A 69 -7.77 4.94 8.29
CA LYS A 69 -7.37 6.06 7.43
C LYS A 69 -5.89 5.98 7.12
N SER A 70 -5.54 6.35 5.88
CA SER A 70 -4.17 6.43 5.41
C SER A 70 -3.92 7.76 4.71
N GLU A 71 -2.68 8.22 4.78
CA GLU A 71 -2.19 9.38 4.04
C GLU A 71 -1.54 8.89 2.74
N LEU A 72 -1.99 9.41 1.60
CA LEU A 72 -1.38 9.15 0.30
C LEU A 72 -0.55 10.37 -0.12
N SER A 73 0.76 10.18 -0.28
CA SER A 73 1.67 11.20 -0.80
C SER A 73 2.28 10.74 -2.13
N VAL A 74 2.54 11.71 -3.01
CA VAL A 74 3.18 11.46 -4.31
C VAL A 74 4.58 12.04 -4.28
N MET A 75 5.58 11.18 -4.46
CA MET A 75 6.95 11.58 -4.71
C MET A 75 7.17 11.64 -6.21
N SER A 76 7.37 12.86 -6.73
CA SER A 76 7.72 13.05 -8.14
C SER A 76 9.08 12.43 -8.45
N ALA A 77 9.22 11.94 -9.68
CA ALA A 77 10.51 11.49 -10.20
C ALA A 77 11.51 12.66 -10.21
N GLY A 78 12.65 12.50 -9.55
CA GLY A 78 13.75 13.47 -9.55
C GLY A 78 15.11 12.77 -9.63
N GLY A 79 16.04 13.36 -10.38
CA GLY A 79 17.41 12.85 -10.55
C GLY A 79 17.46 11.48 -11.23
N ILE A 80 18.01 10.47 -10.55
CA ILE A 80 18.23 9.10 -11.05
C ILE A 80 16.93 8.26 -11.07
N ARG A 81 15.89 8.67 -10.33
CA ARG A 81 14.64 7.90 -10.19
C ARG A 81 13.79 8.00 -11.45
N LYS A 82 13.48 6.84 -12.06
CA LYS A 82 12.58 6.73 -13.22
C LYS A 82 11.16 6.43 -12.74
N GLY A 83 10.33 7.47 -12.62
CA GLY A 83 8.88 7.35 -12.35
C GLY A 83 8.45 7.86 -10.97
N SER A 84 7.21 8.34 -10.90
CA SER A 84 6.59 8.78 -9.64
C SER A 84 6.38 7.60 -8.70
N ARG A 85 6.56 7.83 -7.40
CA ARG A 85 6.29 6.84 -6.35
C ARG A 85 5.15 7.35 -5.46
N TYR A 86 4.33 6.43 -5.02
CA TYR A 86 3.15 6.70 -4.20
C TYR A 86 3.40 6.08 -2.84
N ILE A 87 3.46 6.91 -1.82
CA ILE A 87 3.65 6.46 -0.45
C ILE A 87 2.32 6.51 0.28
N ILE A 88 1.92 5.37 0.81
CA ILE A 88 0.76 5.24 1.70
C ILE A 88 1.27 5.09 3.12
N ARG A 89 0.81 5.94 4.03
CA ARG A 89 1.24 5.93 5.42
C ARG A 89 0.05 5.79 6.36
N VAL A 90 0.18 4.91 7.36
CA VAL A 90 -0.78 4.70 8.44
C VAL A 90 -0.08 4.97 9.77
N THR A 91 -0.48 6.06 10.44
CA THR A 91 0.16 6.58 11.66
C THR A 91 -0.61 6.25 12.93
N GLU A 92 -1.95 6.27 12.91
CA GLU A 92 -2.76 6.10 14.13
C GLU A 92 -2.97 4.64 14.52
N GLN A 93 -3.21 3.76 13.54
CA GLN A 93 -3.59 2.36 13.77
C GLN A 93 -2.56 1.38 13.16
N GLY A 94 -1.29 1.78 13.13
CA GLY A 94 -0.23 1.03 12.47
C GLY A 94 0.02 -0.35 13.08
N GLU A 95 -0.01 -0.48 14.42
CA GLU A 95 0.13 -1.79 15.08
C GLU A 95 -1.03 -2.74 14.75
N VAL A 96 -2.26 -2.24 14.81
CA VAL A 96 -3.46 -3.02 14.49
C VAL A 96 -3.39 -3.53 13.05
N LEU A 97 -3.07 -2.64 12.11
CA LEU A 97 -2.89 -2.99 10.71
C LEU A 97 -1.78 -4.03 10.55
N ALA A 98 -0.62 -3.81 11.18
CA ALA A 98 0.53 -4.70 11.06
C ALA A 98 0.23 -6.12 11.52
N ARG A 99 -0.52 -6.29 12.62
CA ARG A 99 -0.94 -7.62 13.10
C ARG A 99 -1.96 -8.26 12.15
N GLN A 100 -3.00 -7.52 11.75
CA GLN A 100 -4.06 -8.04 10.89
C GLN A 100 -3.57 -8.40 9.47
N THR A 101 -2.51 -7.74 9.02
CA THR A 101 -1.91 -7.96 7.71
C THR A 101 -0.65 -8.80 7.78
N GLY A 102 -0.31 -9.35 8.96
CA GLY A 102 0.86 -10.20 9.20
C GLY A 102 2.19 -9.58 8.76
N LEU A 103 2.35 -8.27 8.98
CA LEU A 103 3.64 -7.58 9.01
C LEU A 103 4.32 -7.72 10.37
N LEU A 104 3.54 -7.93 11.43
CA LEU A 104 4.00 -8.19 12.78
C LEU A 104 3.46 -9.55 13.21
N ASP A 105 4.36 -10.43 13.63
CA ASP A 105 4.00 -11.72 14.20
C ASP A 105 3.42 -11.54 15.62
N THR A 106 2.55 -12.47 16.02
CA THR A 106 1.97 -12.57 17.37
C THR A 106 2.87 -13.35 18.31
#